data_AF-A0A4S2T568-F1
#
_entry.id   AF-A0A4S2T568-F1
#
_cell.length_a   1.000
_cell.length_b   1.000
_cell.length_c   1.000
_cell.angle_alpha   90.00
_cell.angle_beta   90.00
_cell.angle_gamma   90.00
#
_symmetry.space_group_name_H-M   'P 1'
#
loop_
_entity.id
_entity.type
_entity.pdbx_description
1 polymer ?
#
loop_
_entity_poly.entity_id
_entity_poly.type
_entity_poly.pdbx_seq_one_letter_code
_entity_poly.pdbx_strand_id
1 'polypeptide(L)'
;MDTLTNLIAGRPSMGKNPLPDNAGTAEWMGQLHRALREIETREQAPELVARAQYVLYAVPQLLRRRHTDSPALLQLLQIVENRGPAVDVVLRQPLGAS
;
A
#
# COMPACT_ATOMS: atom_id res chain seq x y z
N MET A 1 -9.92 32.13 -5.20
CA MET A 1 -10.20 31.22 -6.34
C MET A 1 -9.36 29.98 -6.10
N ASP A 2 -10.00 29.04 -5.43
CA ASP A 2 -9.45 27.77 -4.98
C ASP A 2 -9.50 26.76 -6.12
N THR A 3 -8.36 26.18 -6.48
CA THR A 3 -8.32 25.02 -7.38
C THR A 3 -7.15 24.14 -6.98
N LEU A 4 -7.29 23.42 -5.88
CA LEU A 4 -6.39 22.33 -5.49
C LEU A 4 -7.22 21.11 -5.12
N THR A 5 -7.84 20.54 -6.15
CA THR A 5 -8.60 19.28 -6.08
C THR A 5 -7.63 18.11 -6.33
N ASN A 6 -7.73 17.09 -5.48
CA ASN A 6 -7.26 15.70 -5.68
C ASN A 6 -5.75 15.39 -5.53
N LEU A 7 -5.29 15.24 -4.29
CA LEU A 7 -4.05 14.52 -3.94
C LEU A 7 -4.34 13.51 -2.82
N ILE A 8 -5.04 12.46 -3.21
CA ILE A 8 -5.19 11.26 -2.39
C ILE A 8 -3.86 10.56 -2.57
N ALA A 9 -2.98 10.59 -1.53
CA ALA A 9 -1.98 9.66 -0.89
C ALA A 9 -0.48 9.45 -1.31
N GLY A 10 0.30 8.56 -0.68
CA GLY A 10 1.73 8.33 -0.98
C GLY A 10 2.73 8.15 0.18
N ARG A 11 3.80 7.34 0.03
CA ARG A 11 4.85 7.12 1.06
C ARG A 11 5.36 8.48 1.59
N PRO A 12 5.34 8.79 2.92
CA PRO A 12 5.93 10.02 3.42
C PRO A 12 7.42 10.17 3.06
N SER A 13 8.14 9.05 2.91
CA SER A 13 9.58 9.06 2.63
C SER A 13 9.97 9.14 1.14
N MET A 14 9.04 9.07 0.19
CA MET A 14 9.36 9.06 -1.26
C MET A 14 8.46 9.96 -2.13
N GLY A 15 7.47 10.67 -1.56
CA GLY A 15 6.67 11.67 -2.31
C GLY A 15 5.86 11.11 -3.49
N LYS A 16 5.60 9.80 -3.56
CA LYS A 16 4.81 9.21 -4.64
C LYS A 16 3.35 9.26 -4.29
N ASN A 17 2.54 9.99 -5.06
CA ASN A 17 1.08 9.90 -5.01
C ASN A 17 0.65 8.42 -5.02
N PRO A 18 -0.39 8.01 -4.29
CA PRO A 18 -0.84 6.64 -4.30
C PRO A 18 -1.53 6.38 -5.64
N LEU A 19 -2.09 5.19 -5.75
CA LEU A 19 -2.84 4.87 -6.93
C LEU A 19 -4.26 5.47 -6.87
N PRO A 20 -4.78 5.98 -8.00
CA PRO A 20 -6.19 6.35 -8.08
C PRO A 20 -7.05 5.10 -7.90
N ASP A 21 -8.30 5.28 -7.49
CA ASP A 21 -9.20 4.15 -7.22
C ASP A 21 -9.39 3.23 -8.45
N ASN A 22 -9.29 3.76 -9.67
CA ASN A 22 -9.43 3.04 -10.92
C ASN A 22 -8.11 2.47 -11.47
N ALA A 23 -7.02 2.47 -10.69
CA ALA A 23 -5.76 1.87 -11.10
C ALA A 23 -5.92 0.39 -11.45
N GLY A 24 -5.15 -0.05 -12.45
CA GLY A 24 -5.21 -1.41 -12.95
C GLY A 24 -4.56 -2.44 -12.01
N THR A 25 -4.87 -3.72 -12.23
CA THR A 25 -4.30 -4.85 -11.48
C THR A 25 -2.76 -4.82 -11.45
N ALA A 26 -2.11 -4.53 -12.58
CA ALA A 26 -0.65 -4.51 -12.67
C ALA A 26 0.00 -3.41 -11.78
N GLU A 27 -0.64 -2.24 -11.69
CA GLU A 27 -0.16 -1.14 -10.85
C GLU A 27 -0.25 -1.52 -9.37
N TRP A 28 -1.38 -2.09 -8.96
CA TRP A 28 -1.59 -2.58 -7.59
C TRP A 28 -0.63 -3.70 -7.22
N MET A 29 -0.42 -4.68 -8.11
CA MET A 29 0.58 -5.72 -7.90
C MET A 29 1.98 -5.12 -7.70
N GLY A 30 2.36 -4.14 -8.51
CA GLY A 30 3.64 -3.45 -8.37
C GLY A 30 3.83 -2.78 -7.00
N GLN A 31 2.78 -2.19 -6.43
CA GLN A 31 2.85 -1.61 -5.08
C GLN A 31 2.89 -2.67 -3.99
N LEU A 32 2.06 -3.72 -4.08
CA LEU A 32 2.02 -4.79 -3.11
C LEU A 32 3.31 -5.62 -3.08
N HIS A 33 3.94 -5.88 -4.23
CA HIS A 33 5.26 -6.51 -4.29
C HIS A 33 6.35 -5.66 -3.63
N ARG A 34 6.30 -4.34 -3.76
CA ARG A 34 7.23 -3.45 -3.06
C ARG A 34 7.02 -3.48 -1.56
N ALA A 35 5.76 -3.52 -1.11
CA ALA A 35 5.43 -3.68 0.31
C ALA A 35 5.90 -5.04 0.84
N LEU A 36 5.68 -6.13 0.09
CA LEU A 36 6.17 -7.46 0.45
C LEU A 36 7.69 -7.50 0.57
N ARG A 37 8.42 -6.92 -0.39
CA ARG A 37 9.88 -6.85 -0.33
C ARG A 37 10.37 -6.08 0.90
N GLU A 38 9.68 -5.00 1.26
CA GLU A 38 9.99 -4.27 2.50
C GLU A 38 9.77 -5.17 3.72
N ILE A 39 8.64 -5.88 3.79
CA ILE A 39 8.33 -6.82 4.87
C ILE A 39 9.46 -7.85 5.01
N GLU A 40 9.83 -8.51 3.92
CA GLU A 40 10.88 -9.53 3.91
C GLU A 40 12.23 -8.97 4.35
N THR A 41 12.57 -7.76 3.92
CA THR A 41 13.84 -7.12 4.32
C THR A 41 13.84 -6.80 5.82
N ARG A 42 12.72 -6.30 6.36
CA ARG A 42 12.58 -5.97 7.79
C ARG A 42 12.54 -7.20 8.69
N GLU A 43 11.91 -8.27 8.25
CA GLU A 43 11.89 -9.54 8.99
C GLU A 43 13.27 -10.19 9.07
N GLN A 44 14.09 -10.08 8.01
CA GLN A 44 15.43 -10.66 7.95
C GLN A 44 16.48 -9.86 8.73
N ALA A 45 16.33 -8.54 8.78
CA ALA A 45 17.29 -7.66 9.43
C ALA A 45 16.58 -6.47 10.12
N PRO A 46 15.85 -6.73 11.21
CA PRO A 46 15.07 -5.70 11.91
C PRO A 46 15.93 -4.53 12.42
N GLU A 47 17.21 -4.77 12.67
CA GLU A 47 18.20 -3.76 13.05
C GLU A 47 18.69 -2.88 11.89
N LEU A 48 18.56 -3.34 10.64
CA LEU A 48 19.01 -2.61 9.43
C LEU A 48 17.91 -1.75 8.81
N VAL A 49 16.63 -2.01 9.10
CA VAL A 49 15.51 -1.39 8.39
C VAL A 49 14.61 -0.57 9.32
N ALA A 50 15.08 0.66 9.56
CA ALA A 50 14.37 1.90 9.91
C ALA A 50 13.39 1.97 11.11
N ARG A 51 13.68 2.97 11.96
CA ARG A 51 12.89 3.60 13.04
C ARG A 51 11.55 4.26 12.61
N ALA A 52 11.02 3.95 11.40
CA ALA A 52 9.86 4.64 10.82
C ALA A 52 8.93 3.73 10.00
N GLN A 53 7.63 4.02 10.04
CA GLN A 53 6.58 3.26 9.35
C GLN A 53 6.68 3.37 7.82
N TYR A 54 6.56 2.23 7.14
CA TYR A 54 6.23 2.17 5.72
C TYR A 54 4.72 2.26 5.57
N VAL A 55 4.22 3.33 4.95
CA VAL A 55 2.78 3.49 4.69
C VAL A 55 2.50 3.22 3.21
N LEU A 56 1.70 2.19 2.92
CA LEU A 56 1.06 2.00 1.62
C LEU A 56 -0.37 2.48 1.73
N TYR A 57 -0.78 3.37 0.83
CA TYR A 57 -2.17 3.79 0.80
C TYR A 57 -3.00 2.86 -0.06
N ALA A 58 -4.02 2.28 0.55
CA ALA A 58 -4.95 1.37 -0.06
C ALA A 58 -6.25 1.35 0.74
N VAL A 59 -7.36 1.10 0.07
CA VAL A 59 -8.63 0.75 0.69
C VAL A 59 -8.85 -0.75 0.45
N PRO A 60 -8.45 -1.64 1.38
CA PRO A 60 -8.39 -3.08 1.09
C PRO A 60 -9.72 -3.68 0.65
N GLN A 61 -10.84 -3.19 1.19
CA GLN A 61 -12.17 -3.62 0.76
C GLN A 61 -12.48 -3.20 -0.69
N LEU A 62 -12.01 -2.03 -1.12
CA LEU A 62 -12.20 -1.56 -2.50
C LEU A 62 -11.38 -2.43 -3.47
N LEU A 63 -10.12 -2.75 -3.11
CA LEU A 63 -9.28 -3.65 -3.91
C LEU A 63 -9.95 -5.02 -4.07
N ARG A 64 -10.46 -5.59 -2.97
CA ARG A 64 -11.20 -6.87 -2.99
C ARG A 64 -12.43 -6.82 -3.88
N ARG A 65 -13.18 -5.71 -3.88
CA ARG A 65 -14.39 -5.54 -4.70
C ARG A 65 -14.09 -5.31 -6.18
N ARG A 66 -13.01 -4.61 -6.52
CA ARG A 66 -12.69 -4.23 -7.91
C ARG A 66 -11.83 -5.25 -8.66
N HIS A 67 -11.02 -6.03 -7.95
CA HIS A 67 -10.09 -6.98 -8.54
C HIS A 67 -10.42 -8.43 -8.13
N THR A 68 -11.72 -8.77 -8.09
CA THR A 68 -12.21 -10.11 -7.73
C THR A 68 -11.70 -11.19 -8.67
N ASP A 69 -11.38 -10.82 -9.90
CA ASP A 69 -10.84 -11.66 -10.98
C ASP A 69 -9.32 -11.85 -10.90
N SER A 70 -8.66 -11.27 -9.90
CA SER A 70 -7.21 -11.25 -9.76
C SER A 70 -6.74 -11.93 -8.46
N PRO A 71 -6.84 -13.26 -8.33
CA PRO A 71 -6.47 -13.99 -7.10
C PRO A 71 -5.05 -13.69 -6.60
N ALA A 72 -4.09 -13.54 -7.51
CA ALA A 72 -2.70 -13.22 -7.16
C ALA A 72 -2.58 -11.85 -6.46
N LEU A 73 -3.33 -10.85 -6.91
CA LEU A 73 -3.37 -9.54 -6.27
C LEU A 73 -3.99 -9.64 -4.87
N LEU A 74 -5.09 -10.38 -4.73
CA LEU A 74 -5.77 -10.55 -3.44
C LEU A 74 -4.90 -11.35 -2.44
N GLN A 75 -4.14 -12.32 -2.93
CA GLN A 75 -3.16 -13.05 -2.12
C GLN A 75 -2.04 -12.12 -1.62
N LEU A 76 -1.48 -11.27 -2.49
CA LEU A 76 -0.48 -10.28 -2.09
C LEU A 76 -1.04 -9.30 -1.07
N LEU A 77 -2.26 -8.82 -1.27
CA LEU A 77 -2.94 -7.94 -0.32
C LEU A 77 -3.06 -8.61 1.06
N GLN A 78 -3.49 -9.86 1.10
CA GLN A 78 -3.64 -10.63 2.33
C GLN A 78 -2.28 -10.84 3.05
N ILE A 79 -1.21 -11.10 2.30
CA ILE A 79 0.14 -11.24 2.87
C ILE A 79 0.58 -9.93 3.53
N VAL A 80 0.39 -8.80 2.85
CA VAL A 80 0.76 -7.48 3.37
C VAL A 80 -0.07 -7.11 4.60
N GLU A 81 -1.38 -7.38 4.60
CA GLU A 81 -2.26 -7.15 5.77
C GLU A 81 -1.84 -7.98 6.98
N ASN A 82 -1.40 -9.23 6.76
CA ASN A 82 -1.08 -10.14 7.85
C ASN A 82 0.33 -9.95 8.42
N ARG A 83 1.33 -9.75 7.56
CA ARG A 83 2.75 -9.66 7.98
C ARG A 83 3.22 -8.24 8.19
N GLY A 84 2.67 -7.29 7.44
CA GLY A 84 3.13 -5.91 7.43
C GLY A 84 3.17 -5.23 8.81
N PRO A 85 2.10 -5.30 9.61
CA PRO A 85 2.05 -4.61 10.91
C PRO A 85 3.14 -5.03 11.90
N ALA A 86 3.62 -6.29 11.82
CA ALA A 86 4.67 -6.79 12.71
C ALA A 86 6.03 -6.10 12.48
N VAL A 87 6.20 -5.46 11.32
CA VAL A 87 7.43 -4.77 10.90
C VAL A 87 7.13 -3.33 10.43
N ASP A 88 6.09 -2.69 10.96
CA ASP A 88 5.73 -1.30 10.66
C ASP A 88 5.44 -1.01 9.17
N VAL A 89 4.99 -2.01 8.42
CA VAL A 89 4.44 -1.85 7.06
C VAL A 89 2.93 -1.85 7.13
N VAL A 90 2.31 -0.68 6.99
CA VAL A 90 0.88 -0.48 7.25
C VAL A 90 0.12 -0.04 6.01
N LEU A 91 -1.07 -0.60 5.84
CA LEU A 91 -2.06 -0.09 4.89
C LEU A 91 -2.82 1.07 5.54
N ARG A 92 -2.91 2.22 4.88
CA ARG A 92 -3.76 3.33 5.32
C ARG A 92 -4.75 3.72 4.23
N GLN A 93 -5.96 4.06 4.65
CA GLN A 93 -6.89 4.73 3.76
C GLN A 93 -6.39 6.16 3.50
N PRO A 94 -6.47 6.67 2.26
CA PRO A 94 -6.21 8.08 2.00
C PRO A 94 -7.15 8.99 2.79
N LEU A 95 -6.65 10.14 3.27
CA LEU A 95 -7.50 11.17 3.84
C LEU A 95 -8.43 11.72 2.75
N GLY A 96 -9.74 11.70 2.98
CA GLY A 96 -10.75 12.17 2.01
C GLY A 96 -11.49 11.06 1.24
N ALA A 97 -11.20 9.79 1.48
CA ALA A 97 -12.07 8.70 1.05
C ALA A 97 -13.26 8.60 2.01
N SER A 98 -14.38 9.24 1.66
CA SER A 98 -15.70 9.08 2.31
C SER A 98 -16.69 8.50 1.32
#